data_AF-A0A397VK17-F1
#
_entry.id   AF-A0A397VK17-F1
#
_cell.length_a   1.000
_cell.length_b   1.000
_cell.length_c   1.000
_cell.angle_alpha   90.00
_cell.angle_beta   90.00
_cell.angle_gamma   90.00
#
_symmetry.space_group_name_H-M   'P 1'
#
loop_
_entity.id
_entity.type
_entity.pdbx_description
1 polymer ?
#
loop_
_entity_poly.entity_id
_entity_poly.type
_entity_poly.pdbx_seq_one_letter_code
_entity_poly.pdbx_strand_id
1 'polypeptide(L)'
;MVILMLSISINIISSFLIIVYEIGQNLKFSKWFSEYGFLLPLVTIISAGHIEALCVLSSKFGMLKIFSTTFSKTAENTIFWVGILGMIVGIQILF
;
A
#
# COMPACT_ATOMS: atom_id res chain seq x y z
N MET A 1 -2.42 -13.66 -18.68
CA MET A 1 -2.76 -12.23 -18.82
C MET A 1 -3.96 -11.80 -17.97
N VAL A 2 -5.09 -12.53 -18.00
CA VAL A 2 -6.28 -12.21 -17.16
C VAL A 2 -5.98 -12.23 -15.67
N ILE A 3 -5.31 -13.28 -15.17
CA ILE A 3 -4.95 -13.40 -13.74
C ILE A 3 -4.03 -12.24 -13.31
N LEU A 4 -3.05 -11.88 -14.13
CA LEU A 4 -2.15 -10.76 -13.88
C LEU A 4 -2.91 -9.42 -13.77
N MET A 5 -3.81 -9.14 -14.72
CA MET A 5 -4.65 -7.93 -14.70
C MET A 5 -5.55 -7.89 -13.47
N LEU A 6 -6.09 -9.04 -13.05
CA LEU A 6 -6.88 -9.17 -11.84
C LEU A 6 -6.04 -8.87 -10.59
N SER A 7 -4.86 -9.47 -10.45
CA SER A 7 -3.94 -9.22 -9.33
C SER A 7 -3.53 -7.76 -9.23
N ILE A 8 -3.17 -7.13 -10.36
CA ILE A 8 -2.84 -5.71 -10.43
C ILE A 8 -4.02 -4.86 -9.95
N SER A 9 -5.23 -5.17 -10.43
CA SER A 9 -6.44 -4.44 -10.06
C SER A 9 -6.74 -4.55 -8.57
N ILE A 10 -6.63 -5.75 -7.99
CA ILE A 10 -6.82 -5.98 -6.55
C ILE A 10 -5.81 -5.15 -5.76
N ASN A 11 -4.53 -5.20 -6.11
CA ASN A 11 -3.48 -4.47 -5.40
C ASN A 11 -3.68 -2.95 -5.43
N ILE A 12 -4.02 -2.38 -6.59
CA ILE A 12 -4.30 -0.95 -6.75
C ILE A 12 -5.53 -0.55 -5.95
N ILE A 13 -6.64 -1.28 -6.09
CA ILE A 13 -7.90 -0.96 -5.40
C ILE A 13 -7.73 -1.07 -3.89
N SER A 14 -7.13 -2.16 -3.41
CA SER A 14 -6.85 -2.33 -1.98
C SER A 14 -5.93 -1.24 -1.45
N SER A 15 -4.88 -0.88 -2.20
CA SER A 15 -3.97 0.20 -1.81
C SER A 15 -4.67 1.55 -1.70
N PHE A 16 -5.50 1.89 -2.69
CA PHE A 16 -6.31 3.10 -2.70
C PHE A 16 -7.27 3.13 -1.50
N LEU A 17 -7.98 2.03 -1.23
CA LEU A 17 -8.92 1.94 -0.11
C LEU A 17 -8.20 2.08 1.25
N ILE A 18 -7.04 1.45 1.42
CA ILE A 18 -6.21 1.60 2.63
C ILE A 18 -5.83 3.06 2.83
N ILE A 19 -5.36 3.72 1.77
CA ILE A 19 -4.96 5.13 1.81
C ILE A 19 -6.14 6.02 2.23
N VAL A 20 -7.30 5.88 1.58
CA VAL A 20 -8.48 6.69 1.89
C VAL A 20 -8.93 6.45 3.33
N TYR A 21 -8.93 5.20 3.78
CA TYR A 21 -9.24 4.83 5.16
C TYR A 21 -8.27 5.50 6.15
N GLU A 22 -6.96 5.48 5.88
CA GLU A 22 -5.96 6.08 6.76
C GLU A 22 -6.05 7.61 6.81
N ILE A 23 -6.34 8.26 5.69
CA ILE A 23 -6.55 9.71 5.64
C ILE A 23 -7.73 10.11 6.53
N GLY A 24 -8.80 9.32 6.56
CA GLY A 24 -9.99 9.59 7.36
C GLY A 24 -9.85 9.22 8.84
N GLN A 25 -9.22 8.08 9.13
CA GLN A 25 -9.29 7.45 10.46
C GLN A 25 -8.00 7.53 11.27
N ASN A 26 -6.86 7.84 10.65
CA ASN A 26 -5.57 7.93 11.33
C ASN A 26 -5.04 9.37 11.28
N LEU A 27 -5.16 10.07 12.40
CA LEU A 27 -4.76 11.48 12.51
C LEU A 27 -3.27 11.72 12.18
N LYS A 28 -2.38 10.76 12.48
CA LYS A 28 -0.95 10.87 12.12
C LYS A 28 -0.76 10.77 10.61
N PHE A 29 -1.46 9.82 9.98
CA PHE A 29 -1.40 9.64 8.53
C PHE A 29 -2.03 10.83 7.80
N SER A 30 -3.18 11.31 8.27
CA SER A 30 -3.88 12.49 7.74
C SER A 30 -3.00 13.75 7.81
N LYS A 31 -2.32 13.98 8.94
CA LYS A 31 -1.35 15.08 9.07
C LYS A 31 -0.19 14.92 8.08
N TRP A 32 0.41 13.75 8.00
CA TRP A 32 1.47 13.47 7.03
C TRP A 32 0.99 13.67 5.57
N PHE A 33 -0.24 13.27 5.25
CA PHE A 33 -0.86 13.46 3.94
C PHE A 33 -0.98 14.95 3.57
N SER A 34 -1.31 15.81 4.52
CA SER A 34 -1.40 17.26 4.27
C SER A 34 -0.07 17.89 3.84
N GLU A 35 1.06 17.30 4.25
CA GLU A 35 2.41 17.78 3.91
C GLU A 35 3.02 17.08 2.69
N TYR A 36 2.82 15.75 2.56
CA TYR A 36 3.54 14.91 1.60
C TYR A 36 2.61 14.11 0.67
N GLY A 37 1.33 14.48 0.61
CA GLY A 37 0.27 13.78 -0.11
C GLY A 37 0.54 13.55 -1.61
N PHE A 38 1.39 14.39 -2.20
CA PHE A 38 1.77 14.30 -3.62
C PHE A 38 2.49 12.99 -3.99
N LEU A 39 3.04 12.26 -3.01
CA LEU A 39 3.72 10.98 -3.23
C LEU A 39 2.79 9.78 -3.32
N LEU A 40 1.55 9.87 -2.80
CA LEU A 40 0.66 8.71 -2.74
C LEU A 40 0.30 8.13 -4.10
N PRO A 41 0.04 8.90 -5.17
CA PRO A 41 -0.22 8.33 -6.49
C PRO A 41 0.93 7.45 -6.97
N LEU A 42 2.18 7.91 -6.77
CA LEU A 42 3.37 7.15 -7.15
C LEU A 42 3.49 5.86 -6.34
N VAL A 43 3.32 5.92 -5.02
CA VAL A 43 3.38 4.72 -4.17
C VAL A 43 2.25 3.74 -4.49
N THR A 44 1.05 4.24 -4.83
CA THR A 44 -0.10 3.41 -5.23
C THR A 44 0.14 2.72 -6.57
N ILE A 45 0.81 3.39 -7.52
CA ILE A 45 1.20 2.76 -8.79
C ILE A 45 2.26 1.68 -8.55
N ILE A 46 3.26 1.95 -7.70
CA ILE A 46 4.28 0.95 -7.36
C ILE A 46 3.64 -0.26 -6.66
N SER A 47 2.64 -0.03 -5.81
CA SER A 47 1.95 -1.11 -5.09
C SER A 47 1.10 -2.00 -5.99
N ALA A 48 0.87 -1.63 -7.25
CA ALA A 48 0.24 -2.48 -8.26
C ALA A 48 0.94 -3.84 -8.42
N GLY A 49 2.28 -3.85 -8.32
CA GLY A 49 3.06 -5.09 -8.32
C GLY A 49 2.85 -5.88 -7.04
N HIS A 50 3.09 -5.24 -5.90
CA HIS A 50 2.95 -5.84 -4.56
C HIS A 50 2.44 -4.80 -3.57
N ILE A 51 1.35 -5.12 -2.86
CA ILE A 51 0.70 -4.19 -1.93
C ILE A 51 1.63 -3.74 -0.80
N GLU A 52 2.60 -4.57 -0.42
CA GLU A 52 3.62 -4.31 0.60
C GLU A 52 4.50 -3.11 0.27
N ALA A 53 4.53 -2.64 -0.99
CA ALA A 53 5.20 -1.39 -1.35
C ALA A 53 4.66 -0.19 -0.55
N LEU A 54 3.40 -0.23 -0.07
CA LEU A 54 2.86 0.78 0.85
C LEU A 54 3.70 0.95 2.13
N CYS A 55 4.31 -0.14 2.62
CA CYS A 55 5.14 -0.12 3.83
C CYS A 55 6.38 0.78 3.70
N VAL A 56 6.75 1.20 2.47
CA VAL A 56 7.81 2.20 2.28
C VAL A 56 7.48 3.50 3.01
N LEU A 57 6.20 3.88 3.08
CA LEU A 57 5.74 5.10 3.73
C LEU A 57 5.99 5.09 5.25
N SER A 58 6.08 3.90 5.86
CA SER A 58 6.34 3.72 7.29
C SER A 58 7.73 3.19 7.63
N SER A 59 8.57 2.96 6.61
CA SER A 59 9.89 2.34 6.77
C SER A 59 10.95 3.28 7.36
N LYS A 60 10.69 4.58 7.42
CA LYS A 60 11.69 5.64 7.70
C LYS A 60 12.90 5.55 6.77
N PHE A 61 12.67 5.19 5.51
CA PHE A 61 13.73 5.06 4.51
C PHE A 61 14.61 6.32 4.44
N GLY A 62 15.91 6.15 4.68
CA GLY A 62 16.90 7.24 4.67
C GLY A 62 16.65 8.34 5.72
N MET A 63 15.89 8.07 6.79
CA MET A 63 15.42 9.09 7.76
C MET A 63 14.62 10.25 7.14
N LEU A 64 14.11 10.07 5.91
CA LEU A 64 13.35 11.08 5.22
C LEU A 64 11.94 11.18 5.81
N LYS A 65 11.50 12.41 6.10
CA LYS A 65 10.15 12.69 6.65
C LYS A 65 9.01 12.25 5.71
N ILE A 66 9.29 12.19 4.41
CA ILE A 66 8.34 11.66 3.42
C ILE A 66 8.03 10.17 3.63
N PHE A 67 8.89 9.42 4.32
CA PHE A 67 8.72 7.98 4.61
C PHE A 67 8.56 7.70 6.12
N SER A 68 8.05 8.67 6.87
CA SER A 68 7.92 8.58 8.33
C SER A 68 6.48 8.53 8.85
N THR A 69 5.51 8.15 8.01
CA THR A 69 4.13 7.96 8.47
C THR A 69 3.95 6.59 9.14
N THR A 70 2.79 6.35 9.73
CA THR A 70 2.45 5.04 10.32
C THR A 70 1.03 4.67 9.92
N PHE A 71 0.85 3.44 9.46
CA PHE A 71 -0.46 2.85 9.23
C PHE A 71 -1.13 2.46 10.55
N SER A 72 -2.46 2.44 10.56
CA SER A 72 -3.20 1.82 11.67
C SER A 72 -3.00 0.30 11.66
N LYS A 73 -3.30 -0.36 12.80
CA LYS A 73 -3.18 -1.81 12.88
C LYS A 73 -4.09 -2.54 11.90
N THR A 74 -5.25 -1.96 11.61
CA THR A 74 -6.19 -2.46 10.61
C THR A 74 -5.56 -2.45 9.23
N ALA A 75 -4.99 -1.32 8.81
CA ALA A 75 -4.32 -1.20 7.53
C ALA A 75 -3.10 -2.13 7.41
N GLU A 76 -2.25 -2.21 8.44
CA GLU A 76 -1.12 -3.17 8.47
C GLU A 76 -1.60 -4.61 8.26
N ASN A 77 -2.66 -5.01 8.95
CA ASN A 77 -3.21 -6.37 8.82
C ASN A 77 -3.79 -6.60 7.42
N THR A 78 -4.47 -5.61 6.83
CA THR A 78 -4.96 -5.70 5.45
C THR A 78 -3.80 -5.82 4.46
N ILE A 79 -2.75 -5.00 4.58
CA ILE A 79 -1.55 -5.08 3.72
C ILE A 79 -0.95 -6.49 3.81
N PHE A 80 -0.80 -7.02 5.03
CA PHE A 80 -0.23 -8.34 5.25
C PHE A 80 -1.05 -9.46 4.60
N TRP A 81 -2.36 -9.52 4.86
CA TRP A 81 -3.22 -10.58 4.31
C TRP A 81 -3.39 -10.49 2.79
N VAL A 82 -3.56 -9.28 2.24
CA VAL A 82 -3.64 -9.10 0.79
C VAL A 82 -2.30 -9.44 0.13
N GLY A 83 -1.18 -9.09 0.77
CA GLY A 83 0.16 -9.47 0.31
C GLY A 83 0.36 -10.99 0.22
N ILE A 84 -0.01 -11.72 1.28
CA ILE A 84 0.02 -13.20 1.29
C ILE A 84 -0.85 -13.77 0.16
N LEU A 85 -2.08 -13.29 0.00
CA LEU A 85 -2.96 -13.74 -1.09
C LEU A 85 -2.35 -13.44 -2.47
N GLY A 86 -1.76 -12.25 -2.64
CA GLY A 86 -1.07 -11.85 -3.85
C GLY A 86 0.11 -12.75 -4.19
N MET A 87 0.92 -13.15 -3.21
CA MET A 87 2.03 -14.09 -3.40
C MET A 87 1.54 -15.48 -3.81
N ILE A 88 0.48 -16.00 -3.19
CA ILE A 88 -0.10 -17.31 -3.53
C ILE A 88 -0.62 -17.31 -4.97
N VAL A 89 -1.35 -16.27 -5.36
CA VAL A 89 -1.84 -16.11 -6.73
C VAL A 89 -0.69 -15.94 -7.72
N GLY A 90 0.34 -15.17 -7.35
CA GLY A 90 1.53 -14.95 -8.18
C GLY A 90 2.35 -16.22 -8.42
N ILE A 91 2.50 -17.08 -7.41
CA ILE A 91 3.15 -18.40 -7.55
C ILE A 91 2.44 -19.24 -8.61
N GLN A 92 1.11 -19.17 -8.69
CA GLN A 92 0.31 -19.93 -9.65
C GLN A 92 0.42 -19.41 -11.10
N ILE A 93 1.03 -18.25 -11.33
CA ILE A 93 1.33 -17.70 -12.67
C ILE A 93 2.71 -18.19 -13.17
N LEU A 94 3.59 -18.60 -12.24
CA LEU A 94 4.97 -19.03 -12.52
C LEU A 94 5.10 -20.52 -12.85
N PHE A 95 4.08 -21.34 -12.57
CA PHE A 95 3.98 -22.77 -12.89
C PHE A 95 2.90 -23.02 -13.94
#